data_AF-A0A7S2QKH8-F1
#
_entry.id   AF-A0A7S2QKH8-F1
#
_cell.length_a   1.000
_cell.length_b   1.000
_cell.length_c   1.000
_cell.angle_alpha   90.00
_cell.angle_beta   90.00
_cell.angle_gamma   90.00
#
_symmetry.space_group_name_H-M   'P 1'
#
loop_
_entity.id
_entity.type
_entity.pdbx_description
1 polymer ?
#
loop_
_entity_poly.entity_id
_entity_poly.type
_entity_poly.pdbx_seq_one_letter_code
_entity_poly.pdbx_strand_id
1 'polypeptide(L)'
;AGARHLLRSYFGLERGWRINGLQPHAWQANVTRGPGAAASTQRLPAVASALFDERADSPGFLLEDVVSLAAAMESAVADESTEFVMAARHLNGAAGSGPLALPMGQWVVTMVLLLFKNPGLSVADFEEKKLVAPNVRMHMRSTRQIPSIWDNANDALRNLQFAQRLRASPFRGDVFSARELAAVGTSVVEDYGKFKQRECRLMKDELMTRDRHGTGRVPLGLFYSTWERPSAKHHTFEYVETTEHLRAIGALDENSARHPQVR
;
A
#
# COMPACT_ATOMS: atom_id res chain seq x y z
N ALA A 1 -22.85 -11.37 -2.54
CA ALA A 1 -22.50 -10.27 -3.46
C ALA A 1 -22.49 -8.88 -2.78
N GLY A 2 -23.53 -8.50 -2.03
CA GLY A 2 -23.63 -7.17 -1.37
C GLY A 2 -22.54 -6.88 -0.33
N ALA A 3 -22.28 -7.79 0.61
CA ALA A 3 -21.22 -7.63 1.63
C ALA A 3 -19.83 -7.37 1.02
N ARG A 4 -19.44 -8.17 0.01
CA ARG A 4 -18.18 -8.00 -0.72
C ARG A 4 -18.07 -6.62 -1.38
N HIS A 5 -19.16 -6.14 -1.98
CA HIS A 5 -19.21 -4.79 -2.55
C HIS A 5 -19.00 -3.71 -1.48
N LEU A 6 -19.71 -3.81 -0.34
CA LEU A 6 -19.61 -2.85 0.76
C LEU A 6 -18.20 -2.79 1.34
N LEU A 7 -17.58 -3.94 1.65
CA LEU A 7 -16.21 -3.99 2.17
C LEU A 7 -15.20 -3.41 1.19
N ARG A 8 -15.31 -3.79 -0.10
CA ARG A 8 -14.46 -3.25 -1.16
C ARG A 8 -14.57 -1.73 -1.24
N SER A 9 -15.79 -1.20 -1.22
CA SER A 9 -16.02 0.25 -1.26
C SER A 9 -15.50 0.94 -0.01
N TYR A 10 -15.76 0.40 1.19
CA TYR A 10 -15.26 0.93 2.45
C TYR A 10 -13.73 1.01 2.46
N PHE A 11 -13.04 -0.11 2.24
CA PHE A 11 -11.57 -0.13 2.26
C PHE A 11 -10.94 0.68 1.13
N GLY A 12 -11.58 0.73 -0.05
CA GLY A 12 -11.13 1.55 -1.16
C GLY A 12 -11.24 3.06 -0.88
N LEU A 13 -12.30 3.50 -0.22
CA LEU A 13 -12.55 4.91 0.10
C LEU A 13 -11.82 5.35 1.36
N GLU A 14 -11.94 4.60 2.45
CA GLU A 14 -11.44 4.99 3.78
C GLU A 14 -9.97 4.68 3.98
N ARG A 15 -9.44 3.62 3.35
CA ARG A 15 -8.04 3.19 3.53
C ARG A 15 -7.22 3.27 2.24
N GLY A 16 -7.88 3.37 1.08
CA GLY A 16 -7.21 3.26 -0.22
C GLY A 16 -6.64 1.86 -0.48
N TRP A 17 -7.16 0.84 0.20
CA TRP A 17 -6.68 -0.54 0.09
C TRP A 17 -7.38 -1.30 -1.02
N ARG A 18 -6.62 -2.17 -1.69
CA ARG A 18 -7.15 -3.14 -2.65
C ARG A 18 -6.87 -4.54 -2.13
N ILE A 19 -7.92 -5.18 -1.63
CA ILE A 19 -7.82 -6.49 -0.96
C ILE A 19 -8.15 -7.60 -1.97
N ASN A 20 -7.24 -8.56 -2.10
CA ASN A 20 -7.44 -9.75 -2.93
C ASN A 20 -8.63 -10.56 -2.41
N GLY A 21 -9.45 -11.10 -3.31
CA GLY A 21 -10.69 -11.81 -2.96
C GLY A 21 -11.93 -10.92 -2.79
N LEU A 22 -11.77 -9.59 -2.61
CA LEU A 22 -12.89 -8.64 -2.62
C LEU A 22 -13.13 -7.98 -3.99
N GLN A 23 -12.22 -8.16 -4.94
CA GLN A 23 -12.32 -7.58 -6.29
C GLN A 23 -13.35 -8.36 -7.15
N PRO A 24 -14.03 -7.69 -8.10
CA PRO A 24 -15.09 -8.32 -8.90
C PRO A 24 -14.61 -9.47 -9.79
N HIS A 25 -13.29 -9.55 -10.07
CA HIS A 25 -12.68 -10.59 -10.91
C HIS A 25 -11.57 -11.41 -10.20
N ALA A 26 -11.43 -11.27 -8.87
CA ALA A 26 -10.33 -11.90 -8.11
C ALA A 26 -10.33 -13.44 -8.15
N TRP A 27 -11.42 -14.09 -8.55
CA TRP A 27 -11.54 -15.55 -8.55
C TRP A 27 -11.16 -16.21 -9.88
N GLN A 28 -10.90 -15.43 -10.94
CA GLN A 28 -10.66 -15.98 -12.29
C GLN A 28 -9.18 -16.01 -12.71
N ALA A 29 -8.25 -15.55 -11.89
CA ALA A 29 -6.84 -15.61 -12.23
C ALA A 29 -5.95 -15.80 -11.00
N ASN A 30 -4.89 -16.60 -11.17
CA ASN A 30 -3.66 -16.46 -10.40
C ASN A 30 -3.04 -15.10 -10.77
N VAL A 31 -3.59 -14.03 -10.20
CA VAL A 31 -3.23 -12.66 -10.56
C VAL A 31 -1.81 -12.37 -10.07
N THR A 32 -0.85 -12.33 -11.00
CA THR A 32 0.47 -11.75 -10.78
C THR A 32 0.34 -10.27 -10.40
N ARG A 33 1.13 -9.87 -9.40
CA ARG A 33 1.06 -8.55 -8.74
C ARG A 33 1.38 -7.42 -9.74
N GLY A 34 0.43 -6.53 -9.99
CA GLY A 34 0.67 -5.25 -10.67
C GLY A 34 1.25 -4.19 -9.73
N PRO A 35 2.10 -3.26 -10.22
CA PRO A 35 2.59 -2.11 -9.46
C PRO A 35 1.42 -1.21 -9.00
N GLY A 36 1.43 -0.82 -7.72
CA GLY A 36 0.39 0.06 -7.15
C GLY A 36 -0.79 -0.66 -6.47
N ALA A 37 -0.88 -1.99 -6.53
CA ALA A 37 -1.88 -2.80 -5.81
C ALA A 37 -1.40 -3.28 -4.41
N ALA A 38 -0.27 -2.77 -3.93
CA ALA A 38 0.41 -3.29 -2.74
C ALA A 38 -0.16 -2.73 -1.43
N ALA A 39 -1.33 -3.24 -1.04
CA ALA A 39 -1.77 -3.34 0.35
C ALA A 39 -2.47 -4.70 0.51
N SER A 40 -1.77 -5.78 0.16
CA SER A 40 -2.22 -7.14 0.41
C SER A 40 -1.56 -7.63 1.69
N THR A 41 -2.00 -7.09 2.81
CA THR A 41 -1.85 -7.67 4.15
C THR A 41 -2.18 -9.15 4.08
N GLN A 42 -1.20 -10.02 4.37
CA GLN A 42 -1.29 -11.46 4.10
C GLN A 42 -2.46 -12.10 4.87
N ARG A 43 -2.90 -11.47 5.96
CA ARG A 43 -4.00 -11.93 6.83
C ARG A 43 -5.39 -11.56 6.34
N LEU A 44 -5.54 -10.44 5.62
CA LEU A 44 -6.88 -9.98 5.21
C LEU A 44 -7.61 -10.97 4.30
N PRO A 45 -6.96 -11.62 3.31
CA PRO A 45 -7.62 -12.66 2.53
C PRO A 45 -8.04 -13.86 3.37
N ALA A 46 -7.22 -14.29 4.34
CA ALA A 46 -7.55 -15.42 5.21
C ALA A 46 -8.72 -15.12 6.14
N VAL A 47 -8.74 -13.93 6.75
CA VAL A 47 -9.86 -13.46 7.60
C VAL A 47 -11.14 -13.35 6.78
N ALA A 48 -11.06 -12.77 5.57
CA ALA A 48 -12.21 -12.68 4.68
C ALA A 48 -12.71 -14.07 4.28
N SER A 49 -11.84 -14.97 3.80
CA SER A 49 -12.24 -16.31 3.35
C SER A 49 -12.83 -17.15 4.47
N ALA A 50 -12.18 -17.22 5.64
CA ALA A 50 -12.68 -18.01 6.77
C ALA A 50 -14.12 -17.61 7.17
N LEU A 51 -14.41 -16.30 7.19
CA LEU A 51 -15.72 -15.79 7.57
C LEU A 51 -16.78 -15.91 6.47
N PHE A 52 -16.37 -15.89 5.19
CA PHE A 52 -17.29 -16.21 4.09
C PHE A 52 -17.60 -17.70 4.02
N ASP A 53 -16.63 -18.56 4.32
CA ASP A 53 -16.77 -20.02 4.31
C ASP A 53 -17.64 -20.52 5.48
N GLU A 54 -17.47 -19.96 6.69
CA GLU A 54 -18.32 -20.26 7.86
C GLU A 54 -19.81 -19.96 7.63
N ARG A 55 -20.13 -19.06 6.71
CA ARG A 55 -21.50 -18.62 6.42
C ARG A 55 -21.98 -18.95 5.02
N ALA A 56 -21.31 -19.90 4.35
CA ALA A 56 -21.67 -20.32 2.99
C ALA A 56 -23.15 -20.78 2.87
N ASP A 57 -23.71 -21.38 3.93
CA ASP A 57 -25.08 -21.89 3.98
C ASP A 57 -26.10 -20.91 4.59
N SER A 58 -25.68 -19.69 4.95
CA SER A 58 -26.59 -18.67 5.53
C SER A 58 -27.29 -17.84 4.44
N PRO A 59 -28.53 -17.36 4.68
CA PRO A 59 -29.33 -16.62 3.68
C PRO A 59 -28.75 -15.26 3.26
N GLY A 60 -27.67 -14.80 3.90
CA GLY A 60 -26.94 -13.59 3.55
C GLY A 60 -26.18 -13.01 4.74
N PHE A 61 -25.52 -11.87 4.52
CA PHE A 61 -24.90 -11.07 5.58
C PHE A 61 -25.79 -9.88 5.91
N LEU A 62 -26.07 -9.67 7.20
CA LEU A 62 -26.66 -8.43 7.69
C LEU A 62 -25.62 -7.31 7.66
N LEU A 63 -26.07 -6.06 7.73
CA LEU A 63 -25.14 -4.92 7.76
C LEU A 63 -24.20 -4.99 8.97
N GLU A 64 -24.71 -5.43 10.12
CA GLU A 64 -23.93 -5.62 11.35
C GLU A 64 -22.80 -6.64 11.17
N ASP A 65 -23.05 -7.70 10.41
CA ASP A 65 -22.03 -8.70 10.08
C ASP A 65 -20.93 -8.08 9.21
N VAL A 66 -21.30 -7.25 8.24
CA VAL A 66 -20.36 -6.54 7.37
C VAL A 66 -19.50 -5.55 8.16
N VAL A 67 -20.09 -4.82 9.12
CA VAL A 67 -19.37 -3.91 10.01
C VAL A 67 -18.40 -4.67 10.91
N SER A 68 -18.85 -5.79 11.49
CA SER A 68 -18.02 -6.65 12.34
C SER A 68 -16.84 -7.23 11.56
N LEU A 69 -17.07 -7.62 10.31
CA LEU A 69 -16.03 -8.09 9.39
C LEU A 69 -15.04 -6.97 9.04
N ALA A 70 -15.52 -5.76 8.75
CA ALA A 70 -14.63 -4.61 8.51
C ALA A 70 -13.74 -4.34 9.73
N ALA A 71 -14.30 -4.33 10.94
CA ALA A 71 -13.55 -4.11 12.18
C ALA A 71 -12.52 -5.22 12.44
N ALA A 72 -12.89 -6.50 12.23
CA ALA A 72 -11.97 -7.62 12.38
C ALA A 72 -10.79 -7.54 11.39
N MET A 73 -11.07 -7.15 10.14
CA MET A 73 -10.06 -6.91 9.13
C MET A 73 -9.12 -5.76 9.51
N GLU A 74 -9.65 -4.62 9.97
CA GLU A 74 -8.80 -3.51 10.45
C GLU A 74 -7.93 -3.91 11.65
N SER A 75 -8.48 -4.65 12.61
CA SER A 75 -7.73 -5.17 13.75
C SER A 75 -6.58 -6.08 13.29
N ALA A 76 -6.82 -6.95 12.31
CA ALA A 76 -5.79 -7.83 11.78
C ALA A 76 -4.63 -7.04 11.12
N VAL A 77 -4.92 -5.90 10.48
CA VAL A 77 -3.88 -5.03 9.92
C VAL A 77 -3.12 -4.28 11.02
N ALA A 78 -3.80 -3.83 12.07
CA ALA A 78 -3.16 -3.18 13.21
C ALA A 78 -2.19 -4.13 13.95
N ASP A 79 -2.60 -5.39 14.12
CA ASP A 79 -1.75 -6.43 14.71
C ASP A 79 -0.53 -6.71 13.82
N GLU A 80 -0.73 -6.88 12.51
CA GLU A 80 0.37 -7.07 11.54
C GLU A 80 1.33 -5.87 11.50
N SER A 81 0.80 -4.64 11.63
CA SER A 81 1.60 -3.42 11.69
C SER A 81 2.51 -3.38 12.91
N THR A 82 2.02 -3.88 14.05
CA THR A 82 2.80 -3.99 15.29
C THR A 82 3.94 -4.99 15.11
N GLU A 83 3.70 -6.10 14.42
CA GLU A 83 4.74 -7.07 14.07
C GLU A 83 5.78 -6.51 13.11
N PHE A 84 5.37 -5.71 12.12
CA PHE A 84 6.33 -5.01 11.25
C PHE A 84 7.22 -4.05 12.03
N VAL A 85 6.69 -3.36 13.05
CA VAL A 85 7.49 -2.49 13.91
C VAL A 85 8.52 -3.29 14.71
N MET A 86 8.11 -4.44 15.27
CA MET A 86 9.04 -5.32 15.99
C MET A 86 10.14 -5.88 15.07
N ALA A 87 9.76 -6.35 13.88
CA ALA A 87 10.69 -6.83 12.87
C ALA A 87 11.64 -5.73 12.39
N ALA A 88 11.13 -4.53 12.10
CA ALA A 88 11.94 -3.38 11.71
C ALA A 88 12.92 -2.97 12.81
N ARG A 89 12.54 -3.03 14.09
CA ARG A 89 13.46 -2.78 15.20
C ARG A 89 14.55 -3.86 15.29
N HIS A 90 14.17 -5.13 15.16
CA HIS A 90 15.12 -6.25 15.16
C HIS A 90 16.17 -6.11 14.06
N LEU A 91 15.73 -5.89 12.81
CA LEU A 91 16.59 -5.72 11.64
C LEU A 91 17.54 -4.52 11.72
N ASN A 92 17.32 -3.60 12.66
CA ASN A 92 18.15 -2.41 12.88
C ASN A 92 18.93 -2.45 14.20
N GLY A 93 19.05 -3.63 14.83
CA GLY A 93 19.80 -3.81 16.08
C GLY A 93 19.13 -3.15 17.30
N ALA A 94 17.86 -2.78 17.20
CA ALA A 94 17.08 -2.11 18.23
C ALA A 94 16.00 -3.02 18.87
N ALA A 95 16.31 -4.32 18.98
CA ALA A 95 15.36 -5.38 19.37
C ALA A 95 14.71 -5.20 20.75
N GLY A 96 15.28 -4.37 21.64
CA GLY A 96 14.67 -4.04 22.93
C GLY A 96 13.48 -3.07 22.83
N SER A 97 12.80 -2.81 23.94
CA SER A 97 11.71 -1.82 24.05
C SER A 97 12.18 -0.38 24.28
N GLY A 98 13.50 -0.16 24.28
CA GLY A 98 14.13 1.12 24.55
C GLY A 98 13.67 2.24 23.58
N PRO A 99 13.61 3.49 24.05
CA PRO A 99 13.20 4.60 23.21
C PRO A 99 14.22 4.86 22.09
N LEU A 100 13.74 5.28 20.91
CA LEU A 100 14.57 5.57 19.74
C LEU A 100 14.51 7.05 19.39
N ALA A 101 15.66 7.66 19.12
CA ALA A 101 15.73 9.03 18.63
C ALA A 101 15.12 9.15 17.22
N LEU A 102 14.70 10.36 16.83
CA LEU A 102 14.04 10.63 15.55
C LEU A 102 14.72 9.99 14.32
N PRO A 103 16.05 10.07 14.11
CA PRO A 103 16.68 9.47 12.93
C PRO A 103 16.49 7.94 12.85
N MET A 104 16.61 7.25 14.00
CA MET A 104 16.40 5.81 14.07
C MET A 104 14.91 5.45 14.01
N GLY A 105 14.04 6.26 14.65
CA GLY A 105 12.59 6.10 14.54
C GLY A 105 12.12 6.21 13.09
N GLN A 106 12.61 7.20 12.34
CA GLN A 106 12.28 7.39 10.93
C GLN A 106 12.75 6.19 10.09
N TRP A 107 13.95 5.69 10.38
CA TRP A 107 14.49 4.50 9.72
C TRP A 107 13.59 3.27 9.96
N VAL A 108 13.18 3.03 11.21
CA VAL A 108 12.27 1.94 11.58
C VAL A 108 10.91 2.08 10.90
N VAL A 109 10.28 3.25 10.93
CA VAL A 109 8.97 3.48 10.30
C VAL A 109 9.05 3.38 8.77
N THR A 110 10.15 3.83 8.16
CA THR A 110 10.41 3.61 6.72
C THR A 110 10.45 2.12 6.40
N MET A 111 11.10 1.33 7.26
CA MET A 111 11.19 -0.12 7.10
C MET A 111 9.83 -0.81 7.27
N VAL A 112 8.97 -0.35 8.20
CA VAL A 112 7.58 -0.82 8.32
C VAL A 112 6.82 -0.66 7.00
N LEU A 113 6.91 0.52 6.39
CA LEU A 113 6.28 0.79 5.09
C LEU A 113 6.89 -0.03 3.94
N LEU A 114 8.17 -0.36 4.01
CA LEU A 114 8.83 -1.25 3.03
C LEU A 114 8.37 -2.69 3.17
N LEU A 115 8.23 -3.21 4.39
CA LEU A 115 7.67 -4.54 4.66
C LEU A 115 6.23 -4.61 4.14
N PHE A 116 5.41 -3.61 4.50
CA PHE A 116 4.02 -3.52 4.05
C PHE A 116 3.88 -3.46 2.52
N LYS A 117 4.71 -2.63 1.84
CA LYS A 117 4.71 -2.50 0.38
C LYS A 117 5.14 -3.80 -0.33
N ASN A 118 5.93 -4.65 0.31
CA ASN A 118 6.54 -5.83 -0.32
C ASN A 118 6.11 -7.13 0.36
N PRO A 119 4.81 -7.52 0.31
CA PRO A 119 4.31 -8.73 0.97
C PRO A 119 4.86 -10.04 0.39
N GLY A 120 5.72 -10.00 -0.63
CA GLY A 120 6.45 -11.16 -1.14
C GLY A 120 7.81 -11.39 -0.50
N LEU A 121 8.28 -10.44 0.31
CA LEU A 121 9.57 -10.53 0.98
C LEU A 121 9.29 -10.74 2.47
N SER A 122 9.80 -11.83 3.00
CA SER A 122 9.79 -12.11 4.44
C SER A 122 10.82 -11.24 5.18
N VAL A 123 10.70 -11.18 6.50
CA VAL A 123 11.73 -10.55 7.36
C VAL A 123 13.11 -11.19 7.11
N ALA A 124 13.16 -12.52 6.95
CA ALA A 124 14.37 -13.26 6.62
C ALA A 124 14.95 -12.85 5.27
N ASP A 125 14.13 -12.64 4.23
CA ASP A 125 14.59 -12.14 2.93
C ASP A 125 15.29 -10.78 3.07
N PHE A 126 14.74 -9.88 3.88
CA PHE A 126 15.33 -8.56 4.11
C PHE A 126 16.69 -8.66 4.79
N GLU A 127 16.86 -9.62 5.70
CA GLU A 127 18.10 -9.89 6.42
C GLU A 127 19.15 -10.55 5.51
N GLU A 128 18.84 -11.72 4.94
CA GLU A 128 19.73 -12.53 4.11
C GLU A 128 20.24 -11.76 2.88
N LYS A 129 19.32 -11.06 2.19
CA LYS A 129 19.64 -10.28 0.98
C LYS A 129 20.10 -8.85 1.30
N LYS A 130 20.24 -8.49 2.59
CA LYS A 130 20.70 -7.18 3.08
C LYS A 130 19.93 -6.01 2.45
N LEU A 131 18.61 -6.15 2.36
CA LEU A 131 17.75 -5.23 1.61
C LEU A 131 17.39 -3.95 2.36
N VAL A 132 17.55 -3.92 3.70
CA VAL A 132 17.15 -2.78 4.54
C VAL A 132 17.81 -1.47 4.07
N ALA A 133 19.13 -1.39 4.20
CA ALA A 133 19.88 -0.17 3.94
C ALA A 133 19.81 0.34 2.49
N PRO A 134 19.91 -0.49 1.43
CA PRO A 134 19.77 0.00 0.06
C PRO A 134 18.35 0.54 -0.22
N ASN A 135 17.29 -0.14 0.25
CA ASN A 135 15.92 0.32 0.02
C ASN A 135 15.58 1.60 0.79
N VAL A 136 16.00 1.72 2.06
CA VAL A 136 15.82 2.95 2.83
C VAL A 136 16.58 4.11 2.18
N ARG A 137 17.84 3.92 1.78
CA ARG A 137 18.64 4.96 1.12
C ARG A 137 18.07 5.39 -0.23
N MET A 138 17.48 4.48 -1.00
CA MET A 138 16.79 4.81 -2.24
C MET A 138 15.66 5.81 -2.00
N HIS A 139 14.85 5.61 -0.95
CA HIS A 139 13.78 6.56 -0.60
C HIS A 139 14.31 7.85 0.01
N MET A 140 15.32 7.77 0.89
CA MET A 140 15.97 8.93 1.50
C MET A 140 16.57 9.89 0.46
N ARG A 141 17.10 9.36 -0.65
CA ARG A 141 17.74 10.13 -1.72
C ARG A 141 16.79 10.47 -2.87
N SER A 142 15.49 10.26 -2.69
CA SER A 142 14.53 10.53 -3.76
C SER A 142 14.50 12.01 -4.09
N THR A 143 14.68 12.34 -5.37
CA THR A 143 14.57 13.72 -5.90
C THR A 143 13.22 13.95 -6.60
N ARG A 144 12.27 13.04 -6.43
CA ARG A 144 10.94 13.14 -7.03
C ARG A 144 10.17 14.30 -6.40
N GLN A 145 9.26 14.90 -7.18
CA GLN A 145 8.40 16.01 -6.71
C GLN A 145 7.28 15.56 -5.76
N ILE A 146 7.13 14.25 -5.55
CA ILE A 146 6.18 13.68 -4.61
C ILE A 146 6.92 13.17 -3.37
N PRO A 147 6.34 13.30 -2.16
CA PRO A 147 6.96 12.78 -0.95
C PRO A 147 7.24 11.29 -1.05
N SER A 148 8.44 10.90 -0.64
CA SER A 148 8.89 9.50 -0.60
C SER A 148 8.36 8.78 0.65
N ILE A 149 8.60 7.47 0.73
CA ILE A 149 8.31 6.67 1.94
C ILE A 149 9.11 7.22 3.14
N TRP A 150 10.33 7.70 2.89
CA TRP A 150 11.19 8.31 3.92
C TRP A 150 10.58 9.61 4.45
N ASP A 151 10.06 10.45 3.57
CA ASP A 151 9.40 11.71 3.96
C ASP A 151 8.12 11.43 4.75
N ASN A 152 7.30 10.48 4.30
CA ASN A 152 6.08 10.07 5.00
C ASN A 152 6.37 9.56 6.42
N ALA A 153 7.45 8.78 6.60
CA ALA A 153 7.86 8.29 7.91
C ALA A 153 8.28 9.43 8.84
N ASN A 154 9.03 10.43 8.35
CA ASN A 154 9.38 11.62 9.15
C ASN A 154 8.15 12.44 9.52
N ASP A 155 7.26 12.68 8.55
CA ASP A 155 6.06 13.48 8.76
C ASP A 155 5.15 12.82 9.81
N ALA A 156 4.98 11.50 9.76
CA ALA A 156 4.18 10.78 10.75
C ALA A 156 4.75 10.90 12.17
N LEU A 157 6.08 10.78 12.33
CA LEU A 157 6.74 10.94 13.62
C LEU A 157 6.63 12.38 14.15
N ARG A 158 6.87 13.37 13.28
CA ARG A 158 6.77 14.80 13.65
C ARG A 158 5.34 15.20 13.96
N ASN A 159 4.35 14.65 13.24
CA ASN A 159 2.94 14.86 13.52
C ASN A 159 2.56 14.32 14.90
N LEU A 160 3.07 13.15 15.30
CA LEU A 160 2.88 12.64 16.64
C LEU A 160 3.48 13.58 17.69
N GLN A 161 4.73 14.02 17.51
CA GLN A 161 5.37 14.97 18.42
C GLN A 161 4.56 16.27 18.55
N PHE A 162 4.11 16.81 17.42
CA PHE A 162 3.29 18.00 17.38
C PHE A 162 1.96 17.80 18.10
N ALA A 163 1.28 16.67 17.89
CA ALA A 163 0.02 16.34 18.58
C ALA A 163 0.20 16.23 20.11
N GLN A 164 1.37 15.77 20.56
CA GLN A 164 1.70 15.61 21.97
C GLN A 164 2.33 16.85 22.62
N ARG A 165 2.61 17.92 21.87
CA ARG A 165 3.39 19.09 22.33
C ARG A 165 2.89 19.76 23.61
N LEU A 166 1.59 19.66 23.90
CA LEU A 166 0.95 20.25 25.10
C LEU A 166 0.88 19.28 26.29
N ARG A 167 1.17 17.99 26.08
CA ARG A 167 1.11 16.93 27.09
C ARG A 167 2.48 16.36 27.44
N ALA A 168 3.41 16.39 26.49
CA ALA A 168 4.76 15.92 26.68
C ALA A 168 5.58 16.95 27.47
N SER A 169 6.46 16.46 28.34
CA SER A 169 7.43 17.32 29.04
C SER A 169 8.34 18.02 28.01
N PRO A 170 8.61 19.33 28.16
CA PRO A 170 9.56 20.04 27.28
C PRO A 170 11.00 19.52 27.41
N PHE A 171 11.28 18.68 28.42
CA PHE A 171 12.58 18.03 28.63
C PHE A 171 12.62 16.60 28.08
N ARG A 172 11.50 16.08 27.60
CA ARG A 172 11.45 14.81 26.89
C ARG A 172 12.10 15.06 25.54
N GLY A 173 13.37 14.66 25.38
CA GLY A 173 14.08 14.78 24.11
C GLY A 173 13.32 14.10 22.97
N ASP A 174 13.78 14.30 21.73
CA ASP A 174 13.15 13.77 20.50
C ASP A 174 13.28 12.24 20.36
N VAL A 175 12.68 11.52 21.31
CA VAL A 175 12.71 10.06 21.43
C VAL A 175 11.31 9.48 21.47
N PHE A 176 11.16 8.32 20.85
CA PHE A 176 9.90 7.61 20.68
C PHE A 176 9.97 6.26 21.40
N SER A 177 9.03 6.01 22.29
CA SER A 177 8.85 4.71 22.93
C SER A 177 8.43 3.65 21.91
N ALA A 178 8.61 2.37 22.27
CA ALA A 178 8.12 1.27 21.44
C ALA A 178 6.61 1.36 21.14
N ARG A 179 5.81 1.81 22.12
CA ARG A 179 4.36 2.02 21.95
C ARG A 179 4.04 3.14 20.96
N GLU A 180 4.77 4.25 21.01
CA GLU A 180 4.60 5.35 20.07
C GLU A 180 4.98 4.95 18.65
N LEU A 181 6.06 4.18 18.50
CA LEU A 181 6.45 3.64 17.19
C LEU A 181 5.44 2.63 16.65
N ALA A 182 4.84 1.80 17.51
CA ALA A 182 3.75 0.90 17.12
C ALA A 182 2.51 1.67 16.64
N ALA A 183 2.13 2.72 17.37
CA ALA A 183 1.01 3.59 16.99
C ALA A 183 1.28 4.31 15.65
N VAL A 184 2.50 4.86 15.47
CA VAL A 184 2.89 5.50 14.20
C VAL A 184 2.96 4.48 13.07
N GLY A 185 3.55 3.30 13.30
CA GLY A 185 3.63 2.22 12.33
C GLY A 185 2.25 1.78 11.83
N THR A 186 1.30 1.62 12.74
CA THR A 186 -0.10 1.31 12.41
C THR A 186 -0.74 2.43 11.58
N SER A 187 -0.62 3.68 12.02
CA SER A 187 -1.19 4.83 11.31
C SER A 187 -0.64 4.97 9.88
N VAL A 188 0.68 4.80 9.67
CA VAL A 188 1.25 4.93 8.32
C VAL A 188 0.85 3.80 7.38
N VAL A 189 0.61 2.60 7.91
CA VAL A 189 0.10 1.44 7.15
C VAL A 189 -1.37 1.67 6.76
N GLU A 190 -2.18 2.09 7.72
CA GLU A 190 -3.58 2.45 7.52
C GLU A 190 -3.79 3.53 6.45
N ASP A 191 -2.96 4.59 6.49
CA ASP A 191 -3.06 5.69 5.55
C ASP A 191 -2.18 5.50 4.30
N TYR A 192 -1.53 4.34 4.12
CA TYR A 192 -0.61 4.11 3.01
C TYR A 192 -1.25 4.33 1.64
N GLY A 193 -2.49 3.85 1.46
CA GLY A 193 -3.24 4.04 0.22
C GLY A 193 -3.50 5.53 -0.08
N LYS A 194 -3.88 6.30 0.93
CA LYS A 194 -4.08 7.76 0.82
C LYS A 194 -2.78 8.48 0.49
N PHE A 195 -1.68 8.07 1.11
CA PHE A 195 -0.34 8.60 0.83
C PHE A 195 0.04 8.37 -0.66
N LYS A 196 -0.22 7.16 -1.18
CA LYS A 196 0.05 6.79 -2.58
C LYS A 196 -0.92 7.41 -3.59
N GLN A 197 -2.08 7.90 -3.14
CA GLN A 197 -3.10 8.51 -4.02
C GLN A 197 -2.55 9.66 -4.87
N ARG A 198 -1.58 10.43 -4.36
CA ARG A 198 -0.93 11.50 -5.14
C ARG A 198 -0.22 10.95 -6.38
N GLU A 199 0.53 9.86 -6.23
CA GLU A 199 1.20 9.20 -7.35
C GLU A 199 0.18 8.60 -8.33
N CYS A 200 -0.89 7.96 -7.81
CA CYS A 200 -1.95 7.40 -8.65
C CYS A 200 -2.66 8.47 -9.50
N ARG A 201 -2.85 9.69 -8.98
CA ARG A 201 -3.41 10.81 -9.77
C ARG A 201 -2.47 11.24 -10.88
N LEU A 202 -1.16 11.32 -10.61
CA LEU A 202 -0.16 11.65 -11.62
C LEU A 202 -0.08 10.60 -12.73
N MET A 203 -0.14 9.31 -12.37
CA MET A 203 -0.24 8.21 -13.33
C MET A 203 -1.50 8.34 -14.19
N LYS A 204 -2.65 8.63 -13.57
CA LYS A 204 -3.91 8.85 -14.29
C LYS A 204 -3.78 10.04 -15.27
N ASP A 205 -3.25 11.16 -14.82
CA ASP A 205 -3.10 12.36 -15.66
C ASP A 205 -2.18 12.08 -16.86
N GLU A 206 -1.13 11.29 -16.67
CA GLU A 206 -0.28 10.82 -17.74
C GLU A 206 -1.04 9.93 -18.74
N LEU A 207 -1.77 8.91 -18.27
CA LEU A 207 -2.57 8.04 -19.13
C LEU A 207 -3.63 8.82 -19.91
N MET A 208 -4.26 9.82 -19.28
CA MET A 208 -5.20 10.73 -19.95
C MET A 208 -4.54 11.51 -21.08
N THR A 209 -3.26 11.88 -20.96
CA THR A 209 -2.54 12.55 -22.07
C THR A 209 -2.19 11.60 -23.22
N ARG A 210 -2.20 10.28 -22.97
CA ARG A 210 -1.97 9.24 -23.99
C ARG A 210 -3.26 8.85 -24.72
N ASP A 211 -4.43 9.19 -24.18
CA ASP A 211 -5.73 9.01 -24.84
C ASP A 211 -5.98 10.12 -25.88
N ARG A 212 -5.59 9.85 -27.12
CA ARG A 212 -5.73 10.79 -28.25
C ARG A 212 -7.17 11.14 -28.59
N HIS A 213 -8.13 10.29 -28.21
CA HIS A 213 -9.51 10.38 -28.66
C HIS A 213 -10.49 10.72 -27.53
N GLY A 214 -10.00 10.86 -26.29
CA GLY A 214 -10.85 11.12 -25.12
C GLY A 214 -11.85 10.00 -24.82
N THR A 215 -11.54 8.77 -25.25
CA THR A 215 -12.44 7.61 -25.11
C THR A 215 -12.26 6.89 -23.77
N GLY A 216 -11.30 7.31 -22.96
CA GLY A 216 -10.82 6.62 -21.77
C GLY A 216 -10.03 5.35 -22.10
N ARG A 217 -9.39 5.28 -23.29
CA ARG A 217 -8.65 4.10 -23.74
C ARG A 217 -7.28 4.48 -24.28
N VAL A 218 -6.27 3.70 -23.91
CA VAL A 218 -4.89 3.87 -24.38
C VAL A 218 -4.49 2.66 -25.23
N PRO A 219 -3.99 2.83 -26.47
CA PRO A 219 -3.48 1.73 -27.26
C PRO A 219 -2.40 0.94 -26.51
N LEU A 220 -2.45 -0.41 -26.55
CA LEU A 220 -1.57 -1.26 -25.74
C LEU A 220 -0.07 -0.99 -25.98
N GLY A 221 0.33 -0.75 -27.24
CA GLY A 221 1.71 -0.38 -27.57
C GLY A 221 2.13 0.96 -26.94
N LEU A 222 1.21 1.91 -26.81
CA LEU A 222 1.44 3.21 -26.16
C LEU A 222 1.38 3.10 -24.64
N PHE A 223 0.67 2.12 -24.09
CA PHE A 223 0.64 1.85 -22.65
C PHE A 223 2.02 1.39 -22.15
N TYR A 224 2.66 0.45 -22.85
CA TYR A 224 3.99 -0.05 -22.49
C TYR A 224 5.17 0.81 -22.96
N SER A 225 4.94 1.78 -23.86
CA SER A 225 6.04 2.63 -24.33
C SER A 225 6.58 3.51 -23.20
N THR A 226 7.90 3.60 -23.10
CA THR A 226 8.59 4.59 -22.28
C THR A 226 8.34 5.97 -22.88
N TRP A 227 7.53 6.77 -22.21
CA TRP A 227 7.21 8.13 -22.64
C TRP A 227 8.14 9.12 -21.94
N GLU A 228 9.10 9.65 -22.68
CA GLU A 228 9.90 10.79 -22.25
C GLU A 228 9.19 12.06 -22.73
N ARG A 229 8.58 12.83 -21.81
CA ARG A 229 8.26 14.22 -22.14
C ARG A 229 9.57 14.99 -22.34
N PRO A 230 9.66 15.94 -23.29
CA PRO A 230 10.88 16.72 -23.54
C PRO A 230 11.35 17.63 -22.39
N SER A 231 10.71 17.58 -21.22
CA SER A 231 11.09 18.37 -20.04
C SER A 231 11.49 17.44 -18.89
N ALA A 232 12.73 17.61 -18.42
CA ALA A 232 13.41 16.86 -17.36
C ALA A 232 12.75 16.94 -15.95
N LYS A 233 11.45 17.28 -15.87
CA LYS A 233 10.70 17.52 -14.64
C LYS A 233 9.46 16.63 -14.50
N HIS A 234 9.23 15.69 -15.40
CA HIS A 234 8.05 14.80 -15.33
C HIS A 234 8.39 13.39 -14.84
N HIS A 235 7.41 12.78 -14.20
CA HIS A 235 7.49 11.41 -13.71
C HIS A 235 7.45 10.43 -14.89
N THR A 236 8.49 9.64 -15.06
CA THR A 236 8.44 8.47 -15.96
C THR A 236 7.77 7.34 -15.21
N PHE A 237 6.56 6.97 -15.65
CA PHE A 237 5.87 5.79 -15.14
C PHE A 237 6.06 4.63 -16.12
N GLU A 238 6.53 3.51 -15.59
CA GLU A 238 6.65 2.25 -16.32
C GLU A 238 5.55 1.31 -15.85
N TYR A 239 4.65 0.98 -16.76
CA TYR A 239 3.60 -0.01 -16.53
C TYR A 239 4.16 -1.39 -16.86
N VAL A 240 4.10 -2.31 -15.90
CA VAL A 240 4.70 -3.66 -16.01
C VAL A 240 3.67 -4.78 -15.87
N GLU A 241 2.39 -4.42 -15.81
CA GLU A 241 1.27 -5.35 -15.80
C GLU A 241 1.28 -6.22 -17.05
N THR A 242 1.14 -7.55 -16.92
CA THR A 242 1.14 -8.43 -18.08
C THR A 242 -0.18 -8.35 -18.86
N THR A 243 -0.16 -8.72 -20.15
CA THR A 243 -1.40 -8.70 -20.94
C THR A 243 -2.45 -9.69 -20.40
N GLU A 244 -2.00 -10.81 -19.83
CA GLU A 244 -2.83 -11.81 -19.17
C GLU A 244 -3.48 -11.21 -17.92
N HIS A 245 -2.73 -10.43 -17.14
CA HIS A 245 -3.25 -9.71 -15.99
C HIS A 245 -4.33 -8.70 -16.42
N LEU A 246 -4.03 -7.85 -17.40
CA LEU A 246 -4.97 -6.84 -17.90
C LEU A 246 -6.25 -7.47 -18.46
N ARG A 247 -6.14 -8.62 -19.14
CA ARG A 247 -7.28 -9.41 -19.61
C ARG A 247 -8.10 -9.97 -18.46
N ALA A 248 -7.45 -10.56 -17.46
CA ALA A 248 -8.11 -11.17 -16.30
C ALA A 248 -8.95 -10.17 -15.49
N ILE A 249 -8.50 -8.91 -15.40
CA ILE A 249 -9.23 -7.85 -14.68
C ILE A 249 -10.23 -7.10 -15.58
N GLY A 250 -10.37 -7.47 -16.85
CA GLY A 250 -11.26 -6.81 -17.82
C GLY A 250 -10.80 -5.41 -18.25
N ALA A 251 -9.54 -5.06 -18.02
CA ALA A 251 -8.95 -3.79 -18.44
C ALA A 251 -8.51 -3.81 -19.92
N LEU A 252 -8.25 -5.00 -20.48
CA LEU A 252 -7.87 -5.15 -21.89
C LEU A 252 -9.12 -5.23 -22.79
N ASP A 253 -9.21 -4.31 -23.75
CA ASP A 253 -10.21 -4.28 -24.81
C ASP A 253 -9.64 -4.88 -26.11
N GLU A 254 -10.13 -6.06 -26.48
CA GLU A 254 -9.67 -6.83 -27.65
C GLU A 254 -10.70 -6.82 -28.80
N ASN A 255 -11.70 -5.93 -28.77
CA ASN A 255 -12.74 -5.83 -29.80
C ASN A 255 -12.18 -5.61 -31.22
N SER A 256 -10.99 -5.01 -31.33
CA SER A 256 -10.21 -4.93 -32.57
C SER A 256 -8.94 -5.75 -32.42
N ALA A 257 -8.91 -6.96 -32.99
CA ALA A 257 -7.77 -7.88 -32.90
C ALA A 257 -6.42 -7.28 -33.36
N ARG A 258 -6.45 -6.23 -34.20
CA ARG A 258 -5.24 -5.53 -34.67
C ARG A 258 -4.79 -4.36 -33.78
N HIS A 259 -5.66 -3.87 -32.89
CA HIS A 259 -5.42 -2.69 -32.06
C HIS A 259 -5.99 -2.88 -30.65
N PRO A 260 -5.40 -3.78 -29.83
CA PRO A 260 -5.81 -3.92 -28.44
C PRO A 260 -5.57 -2.62 -27.67
N GLN A 261 -6.49 -2.28 -26.76
CA GLN A 261 -6.44 -1.06 -25.96
C GLN A 261 -6.63 -1.38 -24.48
N VAL A 262 -6.08 -0.55 -23.61
CA VAL A 262 -6.25 -0.61 -22.15
C VAL A 262 -7.27 0.45 -21.73
N ARG A 263 -8.24 0.06 -20.90
CA ARG A 263 -9.26 0.93 -20.30
C ARG A 263 -8.82 1.49 -18.95
#